data_AF-A0A919YFB0-F1
#
_entry.id   AF-A0A919YFB0-F1
#
_cell.length_a   1.000
_cell.length_b   1.000
_cell.length_c   1.000
_cell.angle_alpha   90.00
_cell.angle_beta   90.00
_cell.angle_gamma   90.00
#
_symmetry.space_group_name_H-M   'P 1'
#
loop_
_entity.id
_entity.type
_entity.pdbx_description
1 polymer ?
#
loop_
_entity_poly.entity_id
_entity_poly.type
_entity_poly.pdbx_seq_one_letter_code
_entity_poly.pdbx_strand_id
1 'polypeptide(L)'
;MKKSIVLILSLCLLLTACGSKEKEKKKSATEESKTTVTQEAAKDTPKESDEEKTATAETKEFSFVYPASWEAVDLAKLNQPLVKAAYANPDTKAAFADNVNVTGAANNSDATAKAIADATVAQYESGAFGDAIKNYKKISYDDKANNSGVLIGEYTQGQSGVQVVVAQYIVPASPNMYTLSISYTKESYDKGGKEMVQKMVDSFKVTQTAATATQSAAPDASAAAASSDQMTIADFMSKLVPAFAGKDGEMSEATYNYIASHSDLFPAVTAESKNKAKSLVDASITSRHIFKNITPYLDKMVQVKGTVIEIVEENIENIGPMAIFHVMDKNQKSHTGIYMGATGDILQDDEVIMCGVPTTIFSFANSNGGTDQGILLIVSTVQKK
;
A
#
# COMPACT_ATOMS: atom_id res chain seq x y z
N MET A 1 4.97 -22.70 -2.93
CA MET A 1 5.70 -21.55 -3.51
C MET A 1 4.69 -20.55 -4.05
N LYS A 2 4.29 -19.55 -3.26
CA LYS A 2 3.49 -18.42 -3.75
C LYS A 2 4.46 -17.25 -3.87
N LYS A 3 4.70 -16.79 -5.11
CA LYS A 3 5.47 -15.58 -5.38
C LYS A 3 4.73 -14.42 -4.70
N SER A 4 5.40 -13.59 -3.89
CA SER A 4 4.80 -12.37 -3.36
C SER A 4 4.34 -11.51 -4.53
N ILE A 5 3.02 -11.40 -4.70
CA ILE A 5 2.42 -10.68 -5.80
C ILE A 5 2.25 -9.23 -5.36
N VAL A 6 3.01 -8.32 -5.95
CA VAL A 6 2.85 -6.88 -5.78
C VAL A 6 1.42 -6.49 -6.17
N LEU A 7 0.65 -6.00 -5.20
CA LEU A 7 -0.74 -5.59 -5.41
C LEU A 7 -0.74 -4.18 -6.02
N ILE A 8 -0.86 -4.11 -7.35
CA ILE A 8 -0.94 -2.84 -8.08
C ILE A 8 -2.35 -2.29 -7.91
N LEU A 9 -2.53 -1.44 -6.90
CA LEU A 9 -3.79 -0.75 -6.63
C LEU A 9 -4.00 0.36 -7.67
N SER A 10 -4.92 0.13 -8.62
CA SER A 10 -5.53 1.24 -9.36
C SER A 10 -6.58 1.90 -8.47
N LEU A 11 -6.60 3.24 -8.45
CA LEU A 11 -7.46 4.07 -7.60
C LEU A 11 -8.94 4.04 -8.06
N CYS A 12 -9.55 2.86 -8.09
CA CYS A 12 -10.91 2.66 -8.59
C CYS A 12 -11.99 2.97 -7.53
N LEU A 13 -11.59 3.29 -6.29
CA LEU A 13 -12.45 3.18 -5.11
C LEU A 13 -13.07 4.49 -4.57
N LEU A 14 -12.68 5.68 -5.04
CA LEU A 14 -13.02 6.90 -4.28
C LEU A 14 -13.54 8.11 -5.09
N LEU A 15 -13.87 7.94 -6.37
CA LEU A 15 -14.37 9.05 -7.19
C LEU A 15 -15.76 8.73 -7.75
N THR A 16 -16.71 8.48 -6.84
CA THR A 16 -18.12 8.67 -7.16
C THR A 16 -18.42 10.16 -7.10
N ALA A 17 -18.95 10.71 -8.19
CA ALA A 17 -19.32 12.12 -8.26
C ALA A 17 -20.42 12.43 -7.22
N CYS A 18 -20.05 12.93 -6.04
CA CYS A 18 -20.99 13.53 -5.10
C CYS A 18 -21.41 14.92 -5.61
N GLY A 19 -22.29 14.95 -6.61
CA GLY A 19 -22.96 16.15 -7.07
C GLY A 19 -24.13 16.52 -6.15
N SER A 20 -23.85 17.23 -5.04
CA SER A 20 -24.88 18.01 -4.34
C SER A 20 -24.37 19.44 -4.14
N LYS A 21 -24.57 20.29 -5.15
CA LYS A 21 -24.61 21.73 -4.93
C LYS A 21 -26.02 22.08 -4.47
N GLU A 22 -26.14 22.36 -3.17
CA GLU A 22 -27.29 23.04 -2.59
C GLU A 22 -27.62 24.30 -3.41
N LYS A 23 -28.85 24.36 -3.91
CA LYS A 23 -29.40 25.54 -4.58
C LYS A 23 -29.64 26.63 -3.55
N GLU A 24 -28.74 27.60 -3.47
CA GLU A 24 -29.09 28.90 -2.89
C GLU A 24 -29.82 29.74 -3.93
N LYS A 25 -31.14 29.91 -3.71
CA LYS A 25 -32.01 30.81 -4.45
C LYS A 25 -31.54 32.25 -4.27
N LYS A 26 -31.26 32.95 -5.38
CA LYS A 26 -31.54 34.39 -5.48
C LYS A 26 -32.33 34.68 -6.76
N LYS A 27 -33.57 35.11 -6.56
CA LYS A 27 -34.47 35.66 -7.59
C LYS A 27 -33.84 36.90 -8.22
N SER A 28 -33.91 37.00 -9.55
CA SER A 28 -34.40 38.21 -10.20
C SER A 28 -35.14 37.86 -11.50
N ALA A 29 -36.23 38.58 -11.71
CA ALA A 29 -37.23 38.50 -12.77
C ALA A 29 -36.63 38.75 -14.17
N THR A 30 -36.98 37.92 -15.15
CA THR A 30 -37.94 38.18 -16.24
C THR A 30 -37.37 39.01 -17.38
N GLU A 31 -37.17 38.37 -18.54
CA GLU A 31 -37.79 38.81 -19.80
C GLU A 31 -37.79 37.66 -20.82
N GLU A 32 -38.99 37.35 -21.30
CA GLU A 32 -39.24 36.49 -22.45
C GLU A 32 -38.80 37.23 -23.72
N SER A 33 -38.12 36.53 -24.63
CA SER A 33 -38.45 36.71 -26.04
C SER A 33 -38.19 35.43 -26.83
N LYS A 34 -39.15 35.16 -27.69
CA LYS A 34 -39.44 33.91 -28.40
C LYS A 34 -39.19 34.16 -29.88
N THR A 35 -38.20 33.53 -30.51
CA THR A 35 -38.13 33.37 -31.98
C THR A 35 -37.05 32.32 -32.30
N THR A 36 -37.43 31.08 -32.58
CA THR A 36 -37.64 30.47 -33.92
C THR A 36 -36.43 29.66 -34.36
N VAL A 37 -36.70 28.36 -34.56
CA VAL A 37 -35.82 27.36 -35.15
C VAL A 37 -35.57 27.68 -36.62
N THR A 38 -34.32 27.63 -37.06
CA THR A 38 -33.99 27.21 -38.43
C THR A 38 -32.66 26.45 -38.37
N GLN A 39 -32.73 25.15 -38.70
CA GLN A 39 -31.59 24.33 -39.07
C GLN A 39 -31.07 24.81 -40.42
N GLU A 40 -29.76 25.02 -40.53
CA GLU A 40 -29.07 24.93 -41.81
C GLU A 40 -27.75 24.19 -41.59
N ALA A 41 -27.54 23.18 -42.43
CA ALA A 41 -26.47 22.21 -42.33
C ALA A 41 -25.14 22.79 -42.87
N ALA A 42 -24.08 22.45 -42.13
CA ALA A 42 -22.67 22.35 -42.48
C ALA A 42 -22.15 23.00 -43.78
N LYS A 43 -21.15 23.87 -43.59
CA LYS A 43 -19.99 23.88 -44.49
C LYS A 43 -18.70 23.86 -43.68
N ASP A 44 -18.01 22.73 -43.80
CA ASP A 44 -16.70 22.43 -43.25
C ASP A 44 -15.72 23.58 -43.40
N THR A 45 -15.23 24.06 -42.26
CA THR A 45 -13.88 24.60 -42.15
C THR A 45 -13.19 23.72 -41.12
N PRO A 46 -11.99 23.15 -41.40
CA PRO A 46 -11.33 22.22 -40.49
C PRO A 46 -11.15 22.93 -39.15
N LYS A 47 -11.88 22.45 -38.14
CA LYS A 47 -11.66 22.89 -36.76
C LYS A 47 -10.27 22.38 -36.42
N GLU A 48 -9.33 23.30 -36.42
CA GLU A 48 -8.02 23.20 -35.79
C GLU A 48 -8.20 22.35 -34.54
N SER A 49 -7.51 21.20 -34.48
CA SER A 49 -7.68 20.26 -33.38
C SER A 49 -7.47 21.04 -32.09
N ASP A 50 -8.51 21.20 -31.29
CA ASP A 50 -8.40 21.68 -29.91
C ASP A 50 -7.49 20.65 -29.21
N GLU A 51 -6.17 20.84 -29.31
CA GLU A 51 -5.21 20.02 -28.60
C GLU A 51 -5.56 20.16 -27.13
N GLU A 52 -6.00 19.06 -26.53
CA GLU A 52 -6.34 19.01 -25.13
C GLU A 52 -5.13 19.51 -24.34
N LYS A 53 -5.30 20.68 -23.70
CA LYS A 53 -4.24 21.34 -22.95
C LYS A 53 -3.76 20.41 -21.85
N THR A 54 -2.44 20.26 -21.72
CA THR A 54 -1.83 19.43 -20.69
C THR A 54 -1.23 20.28 -19.57
N ALA A 55 -1.16 19.69 -18.38
CA ALA A 55 -0.38 20.14 -17.24
C ALA A 55 0.70 19.09 -16.94
N THR A 56 1.72 19.47 -16.15
CA THR A 56 2.80 18.58 -15.74
C THR A 56 2.73 18.32 -14.25
N ALA A 57 2.68 17.05 -13.87
CA ALA A 57 2.93 16.60 -12.51
C ALA A 57 4.43 16.39 -12.36
N GLU A 58 5.06 17.09 -11.42
CA GLU A 58 6.49 16.97 -11.17
C GLU A 58 6.76 16.79 -9.68
N THR A 59 7.53 15.75 -9.36
CA THR A 59 8.02 15.45 -8.03
C THR A 59 9.53 15.22 -8.08
N LYS A 60 10.17 15.05 -6.93
CA LYS A 60 11.59 14.66 -6.90
C LYS A 60 11.85 13.29 -7.54
N GLU A 61 10.84 12.41 -7.56
CA GLU A 61 10.97 11.01 -7.97
C GLU A 61 10.58 10.77 -9.43
N PHE A 62 9.58 11.51 -9.93
CA PHE A 62 9.06 11.34 -11.28
C PHE A 62 8.38 12.61 -11.82
N SER A 63 8.21 12.64 -13.13
CA SER A 63 7.39 13.64 -13.83
C SER A 63 6.53 13.00 -14.92
N PHE A 64 5.33 13.52 -15.16
CA PHE A 64 4.51 13.15 -16.33
C PHE A 64 3.48 14.24 -16.66
N VAL A 65 2.96 14.22 -17.89
CA VAL A 65 1.88 15.12 -18.31
C VAL A 65 0.52 14.47 -18.09
N TYR A 66 -0.48 15.29 -17.81
CA TYR A 66 -1.88 14.90 -17.68
C TYR A 66 -2.79 16.03 -18.19
N PRO A 67 -4.11 15.83 -18.42
CA PRO A 67 -4.99 16.88 -18.89
C PRO A 67 -5.07 18.03 -17.89
N ALA A 68 -4.93 19.27 -18.37
CA ALA A 68 -4.94 20.46 -17.51
C ALA A 68 -6.29 20.70 -16.81
N SER A 69 -7.36 20.06 -17.28
CA SER A 69 -8.69 20.07 -16.67
C SER A 69 -8.82 19.14 -15.46
N TRP A 70 -7.88 18.23 -15.24
CA TRP A 70 -7.94 17.28 -14.13
C TRP A 70 -7.41 17.91 -12.84
N GLU A 71 -8.08 17.59 -11.74
CA GLU A 71 -7.75 18.11 -10.41
C GLU A 71 -6.96 17.08 -9.61
N ALA A 72 -6.03 17.56 -8.78
CA ALA A 72 -5.28 16.71 -7.87
C ALA A 72 -6.21 16.10 -6.81
N VAL A 73 -6.08 14.80 -6.58
CA VAL A 73 -6.82 14.09 -5.53
C VAL A 73 -6.08 14.22 -4.21
N ASP A 74 -6.81 14.51 -3.14
CA ASP A 74 -6.26 14.58 -1.78
C ASP A 74 -5.82 13.20 -1.30
N LEU A 75 -4.51 12.95 -1.34
CA LEU A 75 -3.92 11.65 -1.00
C LEU A 75 -4.14 11.25 0.47
N ALA A 76 -4.28 12.23 1.37
CA ALA A 76 -4.54 11.95 2.79
C ALA A 76 -5.90 11.26 2.99
N LYS A 77 -6.86 11.49 2.09
CA LYS A 77 -8.18 10.85 2.10
C LYS A 77 -8.19 9.45 1.49
N LEU A 78 -7.15 9.08 0.73
CA LEU A 78 -7.10 7.79 0.03
C LEU A 78 -6.73 6.63 0.96
N ASN A 79 -6.03 6.90 2.06
CA ASN A 79 -5.45 5.87 2.93
C ASN A 79 -4.67 4.79 2.15
N GLN A 80 -3.97 5.22 1.08
CA GLN A 80 -3.17 4.35 0.21
C GLN A 80 -1.73 4.87 0.15
N PRO A 81 -0.82 4.38 1.02
CA PRO A 81 0.54 4.93 1.18
C PRO A 81 1.45 4.71 -0.03
N LEU A 82 1.08 3.79 -0.92
CA LEU A 82 1.82 3.54 -2.16
C LEU A 82 1.48 4.56 -3.26
N VAL A 83 0.37 5.28 -3.15
CA VAL A 83 -0.03 6.30 -4.13
C VAL A 83 0.79 7.56 -3.89
N LYS A 84 1.60 7.93 -4.89
CA LYS A 84 2.52 9.09 -4.85
C LYS A 84 1.93 10.33 -5.52
N ALA A 85 1.03 10.14 -6.47
CA ALA A 85 0.27 11.20 -7.11
C ALA A 85 -1.05 10.63 -7.64
N ALA A 86 -2.10 11.45 -7.67
CA ALA A 86 -3.37 11.09 -8.27
C ALA A 86 -4.08 12.34 -8.79
N TYR A 87 -4.66 12.23 -9.98
CA TYR A 87 -5.43 13.30 -10.64
C TYR A 87 -6.68 12.71 -11.26
N ALA A 88 -7.76 13.46 -11.25
CA ALA A 88 -9.04 13.01 -11.78
C ALA A 88 -9.77 14.12 -12.52
N ASN A 89 -10.52 13.74 -13.54
CA ASN A 89 -11.46 14.64 -14.20
C ASN A 89 -12.57 15.03 -13.20
N PRO A 90 -12.76 16.32 -12.88
CA PRO A 90 -13.86 16.76 -12.02
C PRO A 90 -15.20 16.84 -12.79
N ASP A 91 -15.17 16.95 -14.12
CA ASP A 91 -16.36 17.11 -14.98
C ASP A 91 -16.72 15.79 -15.66
N THR A 92 -17.25 14.88 -14.86
CA THR A 92 -17.55 13.51 -15.30
C THR A 92 -19.04 13.38 -15.55
N LYS A 93 -19.42 13.13 -16.81
CA LYS A 93 -20.81 12.79 -17.15
C LYS A 93 -21.19 11.38 -16.72
N ALA A 94 -20.21 10.51 -16.53
CA ALA A 94 -20.37 9.13 -16.09
C ALA A 94 -20.24 9.01 -14.57
N ALA A 95 -20.75 7.91 -14.01
CA ALA A 95 -20.63 7.55 -12.59
C ALA A 95 -19.21 7.07 -12.18
N PHE A 96 -18.23 7.24 -13.08
CA PHE A 96 -16.82 6.97 -12.87
C PHE A 96 -16.03 8.15 -13.41
N ALA A 97 -15.09 8.65 -12.61
CA ALA A 97 -14.17 9.71 -13.04
C ALA A 97 -12.96 9.13 -13.75
N ASP A 98 -12.70 9.59 -14.98
CA ASP A 98 -11.43 9.35 -15.64
C ASP A 98 -10.30 9.88 -14.75
N ASN A 99 -9.26 9.07 -14.54
CA ASN A 99 -8.22 9.39 -13.56
C ASN A 99 -6.88 8.75 -13.91
N VAL A 100 -5.83 9.28 -13.28
CA VAL A 100 -4.49 8.74 -13.31
C VAL A 100 -3.92 8.74 -11.90
N ASN A 101 -3.20 7.69 -11.56
CA ASN A 101 -2.43 7.62 -10.33
C ASN A 101 -1.04 7.03 -10.59
N VAL A 102 -0.07 7.47 -9.80
CA VAL A 102 1.26 6.89 -9.75
C VAL A 102 1.39 6.15 -8.44
N THR A 103 1.70 4.87 -8.50
CA THR A 103 2.13 4.11 -7.32
C THR A 103 3.64 3.93 -7.35
N GLY A 104 4.27 4.06 -6.20
CA GLY A 104 5.69 3.76 -5.99
C GLY A 104 5.80 2.65 -4.95
N ALA A 105 6.28 1.49 -5.39
CA ALA A 105 6.65 0.38 -4.52
C ALA A 105 8.16 0.21 -4.57
N ALA A 106 8.75 -0.40 -3.55
CA ALA A 106 10.16 -0.77 -3.64
C ALA A 106 10.36 -1.76 -4.81
N ASN A 107 11.40 -1.55 -5.62
CA ASN A 107 11.82 -2.45 -6.68
C ASN A 107 13.03 -3.24 -6.25
N ASN A 108 12.81 -4.53 -6.31
CA ASN A 108 13.15 -5.41 -5.22
C ASN A 108 13.33 -6.85 -5.79
N SER A 109 13.16 -6.94 -7.10
CA SER A 109 13.26 -8.15 -7.87
C SER A 109 13.84 -7.76 -9.21
N ASP A 110 14.59 -8.68 -9.81
CA ASP A 110 14.93 -8.58 -11.23
C ASP A 110 13.70 -8.88 -12.13
N ALA A 111 12.48 -8.79 -11.58
CA ALA A 111 11.27 -9.05 -12.32
C ALA A 111 11.14 -8.05 -13.46
N THR A 112 10.93 -8.58 -14.66
CA THR A 112 10.66 -7.77 -15.84
C THR A 112 9.29 -7.12 -15.69
N ALA A 113 9.09 -5.96 -16.34
CA ALA A 113 7.76 -5.35 -16.41
C ALA A 113 6.70 -6.36 -16.91
N LYS A 114 7.09 -7.32 -17.75
CA LYS A 114 6.22 -8.38 -18.23
C LYS A 114 5.82 -9.36 -17.13
N ALA A 115 6.76 -9.80 -16.30
CA ALA A 115 6.46 -10.67 -15.17
C ALA A 115 5.52 -10.00 -14.17
N ILE A 116 5.71 -8.70 -13.93
CA ILE A 116 4.84 -7.88 -13.09
C ILE A 116 3.44 -7.79 -13.72
N ALA A 117 3.35 -7.43 -15.00
CA ALA A 117 2.08 -7.35 -15.72
C ALA A 117 1.29 -8.67 -15.71
N ASP A 118 1.96 -9.81 -15.93
CA ASP A 118 1.31 -11.12 -15.92
C ASP A 118 0.80 -11.46 -14.50
N ALA A 119 1.51 -11.07 -13.44
CA ALA A 119 1.06 -11.24 -12.07
C ALA A 119 -0.12 -10.33 -11.71
N THR A 120 -0.13 -9.10 -12.23
CA THR A 120 -1.26 -8.16 -12.11
C THR A 120 -2.52 -8.69 -12.79
N VAL A 121 -2.39 -9.24 -14.00
CA VAL A 121 -3.50 -9.91 -14.71
C VAL A 121 -4.07 -11.04 -13.86
N ALA A 122 -3.21 -11.90 -13.32
CA ALA A 122 -3.66 -13.01 -12.45
C ALA A 122 -4.41 -12.52 -11.21
N GLN A 123 -4.01 -11.40 -10.60
CA GLN A 123 -4.76 -10.80 -9.48
C GLN A 123 -6.14 -10.32 -9.90
N TYR A 124 -6.22 -9.57 -11.01
CA TYR A 124 -7.50 -9.10 -11.51
C TYR A 124 -8.45 -10.24 -11.85
N GLU A 125 -7.95 -11.30 -12.49
CA GLU A 125 -8.74 -12.48 -12.85
C GLU A 125 -9.14 -13.34 -11.65
N SER A 126 -8.32 -13.35 -10.58
CA SER A 126 -8.63 -14.11 -9.36
C SER A 126 -9.77 -13.53 -8.52
N GLY A 127 -10.25 -12.33 -8.85
CA GLY A 127 -11.26 -11.63 -8.06
C GLY A 127 -10.71 -11.03 -6.75
N ALA A 128 -9.39 -10.83 -6.65
CA ALA A 128 -8.74 -10.24 -5.47
C ALA A 128 -9.28 -8.85 -5.09
N PHE A 129 -9.87 -8.15 -6.06
CA PHE A 129 -10.48 -6.83 -5.89
C PHE A 129 -11.98 -6.89 -5.53
N GLY A 130 -12.52 -8.09 -5.27
CA GLY A 130 -13.88 -8.33 -4.82
C GLY A 130 -14.93 -7.66 -5.71
N ASP A 131 -15.90 -6.99 -5.09
CA ASP A 131 -16.97 -6.29 -5.79
C ASP A 131 -16.54 -5.00 -6.49
N ALA A 132 -15.32 -4.51 -6.30
CA ALA A 132 -14.90 -3.24 -6.90
C ALA A 132 -14.62 -3.37 -8.41
N ILE A 133 -14.10 -4.52 -8.83
CA ILE A 133 -13.66 -4.80 -10.20
C ILE A 133 -14.21 -6.14 -10.64
N LYS A 134 -15.06 -6.13 -11.67
CA LYS A 134 -15.75 -7.32 -12.20
C LYS A 134 -15.36 -7.54 -13.65
N ASN A 135 -15.35 -8.79 -14.09
CA ASN A 135 -15.17 -9.17 -15.49
C ASN A 135 -13.89 -8.58 -16.13
N TYR A 136 -12.77 -8.60 -15.41
CA TYR A 136 -11.52 -8.11 -15.96
C TYR A 136 -11.10 -8.94 -17.19
N LYS A 137 -10.59 -8.26 -18.21
CA LYS A 137 -10.02 -8.85 -19.42
C LYS A 137 -8.76 -8.11 -19.83
N LYS A 138 -7.66 -8.84 -19.98
CA LYS A 138 -6.45 -8.32 -20.64
C LYS A 138 -6.73 -8.01 -22.12
N ILE A 139 -6.37 -6.81 -22.56
CA ILE A 139 -6.44 -6.38 -23.97
C ILE A 139 -5.08 -6.57 -24.65
N SER A 140 -4.01 -5.98 -24.09
CA SER A 140 -2.67 -6.07 -24.66
C SER A 140 -1.59 -5.93 -23.59
N TYR A 141 -0.36 -6.30 -23.95
CA TYR A 141 0.84 -5.93 -23.23
C TYR A 141 1.91 -5.58 -24.27
N ASP A 142 2.53 -4.41 -24.13
CA ASP A 142 3.56 -3.91 -25.03
C ASP A 142 4.84 -3.61 -24.25
N ASP A 143 5.94 -4.28 -24.62
CA ASP A 143 7.27 -3.98 -24.09
C ASP A 143 7.72 -2.56 -24.48
N LYS A 144 8.41 -1.89 -23.57
CA LYS A 144 9.00 -0.56 -23.75
C LYS A 144 10.49 -0.59 -23.38
N ALA A 145 11.19 0.50 -23.65
CA ALA A 145 12.62 0.61 -23.35
C ALA A 145 12.92 0.45 -21.85
N ASN A 146 14.16 0.10 -21.50
CA ASN A 146 14.63 0.02 -20.10
C ASN A 146 13.81 -0.93 -19.21
N ASN A 147 13.46 -2.11 -19.73
CA ASN A 147 12.69 -3.14 -19.00
C ASN A 147 11.32 -2.66 -18.48
N SER A 148 10.74 -1.63 -19.13
CA SER A 148 9.40 -1.14 -18.83
C SER A 148 8.36 -1.74 -19.78
N GLY A 149 7.08 -1.59 -19.47
CA GLY A 149 6.02 -2.06 -20.37
C GLY A 149 4.64 -1.55 -20.01
N VAL A 150 3.73 -1.55 -20.98
CA VAL A 150 2.36 -1.07 -20.82
C VAL A 150 1.40 -2.25 -20.88
N LEU A 151 0.67 -2.50 -19.80
CA LEU A 151 -0.45 -3.43 -19.75
C LEU A 151 -1.75 -2.67 -20.01
N ILE A 152 -2.57 -3.12 -20.96
CA ILE A 152 -3.92 -2.59 -21.16
C ILE A 152 -4.94 -3.67 -20.82
N GLY A 153 -5.90 -3.33 -19.98
CA GLY A 153 -7.03 -4.19 -19.63
C GLY A 153 -8.35 -3.43 -19.63
N GLU A 154 -9.44 -4.17 -19.57
CA GLU A 154 -10.80 -3.64 -19.43
C GLU A 154 -11.50 -4.37 -18.29
N TYR A 155 -12.35 -3.67 -17.54
CA TYR A 155 -13.19 -4.27 -16.51
C TYR A 155 -14.51 -3.50 -16.34
N THR A 156 -15.45 -4.10 -15.61
CA THR A 156 -16.69 -3.47 -15.15
C THR A 156 -16.50 -2.97 -13.72
N GLN A 157 -16.60 -1.65 -13.50
CA GLN A 157 -16.55 -1.08 -12.15
C GLN A 157 -17.80 -1.49 -11.38
N GLY A 158 -17.64 -2.15 -10.24
CA GLY A 158 -18.75 -2.89 -9.66
C GLY A 158 -19.78 -2.08 -8.87
N GLN A 159 -19.51 -0.82 -8.50
CA GLN A 159 -20.50 0.07 -7.88
C GLN A 159 -21.42 0.72 -8.91
N SER A 160 -20.89 1.09 -10.07
CA SER A 160 -21.55 1.88 -11.11
C SER A 160 -21.96 1.06 -12.33
N GLY A 161 -21.36 -0.12 -12.53
CA GLY A 161 -21.53 -0.93 -13.74
C GLY A 161 -20.82 -0.37 -14.99
N VAL A 162 -20.08 0.73 -14.85
CA VAL A 162 -19.40 1.39 -15.98
C VAL A 162 -18.23 0.52 -16.47
N GLN A 163 -18.11 0.36 -17.78
CA GLN A 163 -16.92 -0.24 -18.39
C GLN A 163 -15.75 0.73 -18.35
N VAL A 164 -14.63 0.28 -17.83
CA VAL A 164 -13.40 1.05 -17.67
C VAL A 164 -12.27 0.35 -18.40
N VAL A 165 -11.51 1.12 -19.18
CA VAL A 165 -10.23 0.73 -19.75
C VAL A 165 -9.15 1.25 -18.81
N VAL A 166 -8.24 0.36 -18.40
CA VAL A 166 -7.08 0.69 -17.57
C VAL A 166 -5.80 0.41 -18.33
N ALA A 167 -4.93 1.41 -18.42
CA ALA A 167 -3.56 1.29 -18.90
C ALA A 167 -2.60 1.41 -17.72
N GLN A 168 -1.70 0.45 -17.55
CA GLN A 168 -0.70 0.42 -16.49
C GLN A 168 0.69 0.42 -17.12
N TYR A 169 1.38 1.56 -17.03
CA TYR A 169 2.77 1.65 -17.44
C TYR A 169 3.68 1.33 -16.25
N ILE A 170 4.36 0.18 -16.36
CA ILE A 170 5.18 -0.42 -15.32
C ILE A 170 6.63 -0.07 -15.61
N VAL A 171 7.28 0.62 -14.68
CA VAL A 171 8.66 1.07 -14.76
C VAL A 171 9.45 0.49 -13.58
N PRO A 172 10.15 -0.63 -13.76
CA PRO A 172 11.04 -1.21 -12.75
C PRO A 172 12.34 -0.39 -12.67
N ALA A 173 12.29 0.77 -12.02
CA ALA A 173 13.49 1.55 -11.70
C ALA A 173 14.10 1.05 -10.38
N SER A 174 15.39 1.28 -10.12
CA SER A 174 16.00 1.01 -8.82
C SER A 174 16.16 2.33 -8.05
N PRO A 175 15.84 2.39 -6.75
CA PRO A 175 15.36 1.30 -5.88
C PRO A 175 13.84 1.11 -5.89
N ASN A 176 13.08 1.81 -6.75
CA ASN A 176 11.61 1.85 -6.70
C ASN A 176 10.97 1.50 -8.04
N MET A 177 9.92 0.69 -8.01
CA MET A 177 9.08 0.37 -9.14
C MET A 177 7.94 1.37 -9.15
N TYR A 178 7.79 2.08 -10.25
CA TYR A 178 6.67 2.98 -10.46
C TYR A 178 5.67 2.34 -11.39
N THR A 179 4.39 2.44 -11.05
CA THR A 179 3.31 2.12 -11.97
C THR A 179 2.40 3.32 -12.15
N LEU A 180 2.34 3.84 -13.37
CA LEU A 180 1.38 4.86 -13.79
C LEU A 180 0.11 4.13 -14.26
N SER A 181 -0.94 4.16 -13.45
CA SER A 181 -2.25 3.58 -13.75
C SER A 181 -3.20 4.67 -14.24
N ILE A 182 -3.62 4.58 -15.51
CA ILE A 182 -4.50 5.53 -16.18
C ILE A 182 -5.82 4.80 -16.46
N SER A 183 -6.91 5.31 -15.91
CA SER A 183 -8.23 4.70 -16.04
C SER A 183 -9.18 5.67 -16.73
N TYR A 184 -9.79 5.21 -17.83
CA TYR A 184 -10.83 5.93 -18.54
C TYR A 184 -12.09 5.08 -18.61
N THR A 185 -13.26 5.71 -18.53
CA THR A 185 -14.47 5.06 -19.04
C THR A 185 -14.23 4.66 -20.50
N LYS A 186 -14.84 3.54 -20.93
CA LYS A 186 -14.67 3.06 -22.30
C LYS A 186 -15.04 4.13 -23.34
N GLU A 187 -16.10 4.89 -23.07
CA GLU A 187 -16.52 6.00 -23.91
C GLU A 187 -15.45 7.10 -24.02
N SER A 188 -14.88 7.56 -22.90
CA SER A 188 -13.83 8.59 -22.91
C SER A 188 -12.54 8.07 -23.55
N TYR A 189 -12.20 6.80 -23.34
CA TYR A 189 -11.03 6.16 -23.94
C TYR A 189 -11.11 6.17 -25.48
N ASP A 190 -12.28 5.82 -26.02
CA ASP A 190 -12.55 5.80 -27.47
C ASP A 190 -12.67 7.22 -28.07
N LYS A 191 -12.91 8.25 -27.25
CA LYS A 191 -13.08 9.67 -27.65
C LYS A 191 -11.83 10.54 -27.39
N GLY A 192 -10.64 9.99 -27.57
CA GLY A 192 -9.37 10.73 -27.41
C GLY A 192 -8.54 10.33 -26.18
N GLY A 193 -9.12 9.56 -25.25
CA GLY A 193 -8.40 9.07 -24.08
C GLY A 193 -7.24 8.15 -24.44
N LYS A 194 -7.30 7.42 -25.56
CA LYS A 194 -6.20 6.59 -26.06
C LYS A 194 -4.95 7.42 -26.40
N GLU A 195 -5.11 8.52 -27.13
CA GLU A 195 -4.02 9.43 -27.47
C GLU A 195 -3.45 10.09 -26.21
N MET A 196 -4.31 10.45 -25.26
CA MET A 196 -3.87 11.01 -23.98
C MET A 196 -3.10 9.98 -23.15
N VAL A 197 -3.55 8.71 -23.08
CA VAL A 197 -2.79 7.62 -22.43
C VAL A 197 -1.38 7.52 -23.01
N GLN A 198 -1.26 7.52 -24.34
CA GLN A 198 0.05 7.45 -24.99
C GLN A 198 0.92 8.67 -24.62
N LYS A 199 0.35 9.88 -24.63
CA LYS A 199 1.06 11.11 -24.19
C LYS A 199 1.54 11.01 -22.74
N MET A 200 0.71 10.52 -21.80
CA MET A 200 1.11 10.36 -20.40
C MET A 200 2.27 9.36 -20.27
N VAL A 201 2.17 8.20 -20.94
CA VAL A 201 3.20 7.16 -20.93
C VAL A 201 4.52 7.69 -21.50
N ASP A 202 4.50 8.35 -22.66
CA ASP A 202 5.71 8.87 -23.31
C ASP A 202 6.38 9.99 -22.52
N SER A 203 5.59 10.75 -21.75
CA SER A 203 6.10 11.82 -20.89
C SER A 203 6.65 11.34 -19.55
N PHE A 204 6.32 10.10 -19.14
CA PHE A 204 6.63 9.63 -17.80
C PHE A 204 8.13 9.37 -17.64
N LYS A 205 8.75 10.08 -16.70
CA LYS A 205 10.18 9.99 -16.38
C LYS A 205 10.36 9.71 -14.90
N VAL A 206 11.33 8.86 -14.57
CA VAL A 206 11.77 8.59 -13.19
C VAL A 206 13.16 9.17 -13.00
N THR A 207 13.39 9.87 -11.90
CA THR A 207 14.71 10.41 -11.54
C THR A 207 15.57 9.30 -10.95
N GLN A 208 16.51 8.74 -11.72
CA GLN A 208 17.48 7.78 -11.18
C GLN A 208 18.53 8.51 -10.32
N THR A 209 18.62 8.15 -9.03
CA THR A 209 19.79 8.52 -8.21
C THR A 209 20.85 7.44 -8.41
N ALA A 210 21.92 7.76 -9.12
CA ALA A 210 23.01 6.81 -9.38
C ALA A 210 23.77 6.46 -8.08
N ALA A 211 23.59 5.25 -7.56
CA ALA A 211 24.47 4.68 -6.54
C ALA A 211 25.61 3.92 -7.23
N THR A 212 26.81 4.48 -7.21
CA THR A 212 28.03 3.80 -7.66
C THR A 212 28.67 3.12 -6.45
N ALA A 213 28.97 1.83 -6.59
CA ALA A 213 29.63 1.02 -5.58
C ALA A 213 31.10 1.43 -5.36
N THR A 214 31.53 1.55 -4.09
CA THR A 214 32.88 1.11 -3.67
C THR A 214 32.97 0.92 -2.14
N GLN A 215 33.47 -0.24 -1.71
CA GLN A 215 33.97 -0.50 -0.36
C GLN A 215 35.23 0.32 -0.08
N SER A 216 35.34 0.95 1.11
CA SER A 216 36.39 0.69 2.11
C SER A 216 36.40 1.75 3.25
N ALA A 217 36.54 1.22 4.48
CA ALA A 217 37.09 1.80 5.72
C ALA A 217 36.44 3.03 6.40
N ALA A 218 35.98 2.81 7.64
CA ALA A 218 35.74 3.78 8.71
C ALA A 218 37.11 4.25 9.32
N PRO A 219 37.22 5.31 10.20
CA PRO A 219 36.20 5.75 11.16
C PRO A 219 36.06 7.25 11.51
N ASP A 220 34.94 7.50 12.21
CA ASP A 220 34.75 8.31 13.42
C ASP A 220 34.06 9.70 13.40
N ALA A 221 33.09 9.77 14.32
CA ALA A 221 32.55 10.87 15.12
C ALA A 221 31.81 12.09 14.51
N SER A 222 30.51 12.08 14.82
CA SER A 222 29.79 13.12 15.58
C SER A 222 28.86 14.12 14.85
N ALA A 223 27.57 13.81 15.02
CA ALA A 223 26.45 14.68 15.38
C ALA A 223 25.78 15.59 14.34
N ALA A 224 24.50 15.23 14.12
CA ALA A 224 23.31 16.06 13.94
C ALA A 224 23.05 16.71 12.57
N ALA A 225 22.12 16.12 11.81
CA ALA A 225 20.76 16.66 11.67
C ALA A 225 19.88 15.65 10.92
N ALA A 226 18.70 15.39 11.48
CA ALA A 226 17.69 14.49 10.95
C ALA A 226 17.07 15.02 9.65
N SER A 227 17.00 14.16 8.63
CA SER A 227 15.88 14.08 7.67
C SER A 227 16.19 12.99 6.64
N SER A 228 15.55 11.82 6.74
CA SER A 228 15.39 10.90 5.62
C SER A 228 14.19 10.01 5.88
N ASP A 229 13.25 9.98 4.94
CA ASP A 229 12.01 9.19 4.94
C ASP A 229 12.26 7.66 4.94
N GLN A 230 12.91 7.15 5.99
CA GLN A 230 12.91 5.72 6.31
C GLN A 230 11.70 5.44 7.18
N MET A 231 10.83 4.56 6.69
CA MET A 231 9.69 4.03 7.43
C MET A 231 10.20 3.34 8.70
N THR A 232 9.78 3.82 9.87
CA THR A 232 10.22 3.23 11.14
C THR A 232 9.59 1.85 11.35
N ILE A 233 10.15 1.05 12.25
CA ILE A 233 9.55 -0.25 12.59
C ILE A 233 8.17 -0.07 13.23
N ALA A 234 7.94 1.03 13.95
CA ALA A 234 6.60 1.39 14.43
C ALA A 234 5.63 1.67 13.26
N ASP A 235 6.07 2.38 12.22
CA ASP A 235 5.25 2.63 11.01
C ASP A 235 4.99 1.34 10.21
N PHE A 236 5.94 0.41 10.20
CA PHE A 236 5.77 -0.89 9.57
C PHE A 236 4.76 -1.75 10.32
N MET A 237 4.91 -1.86 11.63
CA MET A 237 4.00 -2.64 12.44
C MET A 237 2.59 -2.08 12.46
N SER A 238 2.40 -0.76 12.44
CA SER A 238 1.05 -0.17 12.40
C SER A 238 0.27 -0.57 11.15
N LYS A 239 0.97 -0.82 10.03
CA LYS A 239 0.37 -1.31 8.78
C LYS A 239 0.21 -2.83 8.75
N LEU A 240 1.10 -3.56 9.42
CA LEU A 240 1.10 -5.03 9.41
C LEU A 240 0.08 -5.64 10.38
N VAL A 241 -0.10 -5.04 11.55
CA VAL A 241 -0.97 -5.57 12.63
C VAL A 241 -2.40 -5.86 12.18
N PRO A 242 -3.09 -4.99 11.41
CA PRO A 242 -4.44 -5.29 10.91
C PRO A 242 -4.53 -6.55 10.03
N ALA A 243 -3.45 -6.91 9.34
CA ALA A 243 -3.43 -8.13 8.52
C ALA A 243 -3.43 -9.41 9.37
N PHE A 244 -2.92 -9.36 10.61
CA PHE A 244 -2.89 -10.49 11.53
C PHE A 244 -4.10 -10.54 12.44
N ALA A 245 -4.55 -9.40 12.92
CA ALA A 245 -5.58 -9.33 13.95
C ALA A 245 -7.00 -9.11 13.40
N GLY A 246 -7.15 -8.94 12.08
CA GLY A 246 -8.44 -8.81 11.41
C GLY A 246 -9.07 -7.42 11.58
N LYS A 247 -10.37 -7.30 11.28
CA LYS A 247 -11.10 -6.01 11.21
C LYS A 247 -11.12 -5.21 12.51
N ASP A 248 -10.95 -5.87 13.65
CA ASP A 248 -10.99 -5.23 14.98
C ASP A 248 -9.59 -5.13 15.62
N GLY A 249 -8.56 -5.50 14.87
CA GLY A 249 -7.20 -5.65 15.33
C GLY A 249 -6.30 -4.51 14.91
N GLU A 250 -6.27 -3.43 15.69
CA GLU A 250 -5.40 -2.28 15.42
C GLU A 250 -4.27 -2.19 16.45
N MET A 251 -3.16 -1.58 16.04
CA MET A 251 -2.09 -1.23 16.97
C MET A 251 -2.46 0.05 17.71
N SER A 252 -2.44 0.02 19.04
CA SER A 252 -2.71 1.20 19.84
C SER A 252 -1.62 2.26 19.71
N GLU A 253 -1.98 3.53 19.93
CA GLU A 253 -1.02 4.63 20.00
C GLU A 253 0.04 4.40 21.10
N ALA A 254 -0.35 3.82 22.24
CA ALA A 254 0.58 3.50 23.33
C ALA A 254 1.67 2.51 22.88
N THR A 255 1.27 1.46 22.16
CA THR A 255 2.21 0.48 21.58
C THR A 255 3.08 1.11 20.50
N TYR A 256 2.50 1.91 19.59
CA TYR A 256 3.25 2.63 18.57
C TYR A 256 4.33 3.52 19.19
N ASN A 257 3.94 4.37 20.14
CA ASN A 257 4.85 5.32 20.80
C ASN A 257 5.94 4.60 21.59
N TYR A 258 5.63 3.47 22.23
CA TYR A 258 6.63 2.67 22.92
C TYR A 258 7.70 2.14 21.95
N ILE A 259 7.29 1.57 20.81
CA ILE A 259 8.22 1.04 19.81
C ILE A 259 9.03 2.17 19.16
N ALA A 260 8.39 3.27 18.79
CA ALA A 260 9.05 4.42 18.16
C ALA A 260 10.12 5.04 19.09
N SER A 261 9.83 5.16 20.39
CA SER A 261 10.78 5.68 21.38
C SER A 261 11.89 4.70 21.78
N HIS A 262 11.75 3.43 21.41
CA HIS A 262 12.72 2.36 21.68
C HIS A 262 13.14 1.65 20.39
N SER A 263 13.29 2.39 19.29
CA SER A 263 13.56 1.81 17.97
C SER A 263 14.84 0.97 17.90
N ASP A 264 15.79 1.20 18.82
CA ASP A 264 17.02 0.41 18.99
C ASP A 264 16.78 -0.99 19.58
N LEU A 265 15.58 -1.25 20.12
CA LEU A 265 15.22 -2.51 20.76
C LEU A 265 14.28 -3.38 19.93
N PHE A 266 13.76 -2.91 18.80
CA PHE A 266 12.81 -3.66 17.99
C PHE A 266 13.33 -3.74 16.55
N PRO A 267 14.11 -4.78 16.19
CA PRO A 267 14.62 -5.85 17.05
C PRO A 267 15.87 -5.44 17.84
N ALA A 268 16.12 -6.09 18.97
CA ALA A 268 17.38 -5.97 19.69
C ALA A 268 18.38 -7.00 19.12
N VAL A 269 19.34 -6.52 18.31
CA VAL A 269 20.29 -7.39 17.58
C VAL A 269 21.61 -7.60 18.32
N THR A 270 22.13 -6.58 19.01
CA THR A 270 23.42 -6.65 19.71
C THR A 270 23.24 -7.26 21.10
N ALA A 271 24.33 -7.75 21.70
CA ALA A 271 24.29 -8.26 23.08
C ALA A 271 23.83 -7.18 24.08
N GLU A 272 24.26 -5.94 23.87
CA GLU A 272 23.87 -4.78 24.69
C GLU A 272 22.38 -4.48 24.57
N SER A 273 21.85 -4.35 23.35
CA SER A 273 20.41 -4.09 23.13
C SER A 273 19.55 -5.24 23.66
N LYS A 274 20.02 -6.50 23.53
CA LYS A 274 19.32 -7.68 24.07
C LYS A 274 19.26 -7.65 25.61
N ASN A 275 20.35 -7.25 26.28
CA ASN A 275 20.37 -7.10 27.73
C ASN A 275 19.47 -5.94 28.19
N LYS A 276 19.50 -4.81 27.47
CA LYS A 276 18.62 -3.66 27.73
C LYS A 276 17.14 -4.06 27.59
N ALA A 277 16.76 -4.71 26.49
CA ALA A 277 15.40 -5.22 26.28
C ALA A 277 14.94 -6.15 27.41
N LYS A 278 15.78 -7.11 27.82
CA LYS A 278 15.50 -8.01 28.95
C LYS A 278 15.33 -7.27 30.28
N SER A 279 16.11 -6.20 30.51
CA SER A 279 16.02 -5.40 31.75
C SER A 279 14.72 -4.58 31.86
N LEU A 280 14.07 -4.28 30.73
CA LEU A 280 12.80 -3.55 30.68
C LEU A 280 11.58 -4.46 30.92
N VAL A 281 11.77 -5.78 30.93
CA VAL A 281 10.69 -6.74 31.18
C VAL A 281 10.11 -6.56 32.58
N ASP A 282 8.81 -6.31 32.65
CA ASP A 282 8.07 -6.37 33.91
C ASP A 282 7.64 -7.82 34.20
N ALA A 283 8.39 -8.47 35.10
CA ALA A 283 8.16 -9.86 35.48
C ALA A 283 6.84 -10.10 36.25
N SER A 284 6.16 -9.04 36.71
CA SER A 284 4.85 -9.16 37.35
C SER A 284 3.71 -9.37 36.34
N ILE A 285 3.95 -9.02 35.07
CA ILE A 285 2.98 -9.17 33.99
C ILE A 285 3.06 -10.60 33.46
N THR A 286 1.91 -11.28 33.41
CA THR A 286 1.80 -12.64 32.88
C THR A 286 0.85 -12.64 31.69
N SER A 287 0.91 -13.67 30.85
CA SER A 287 -0.06 -13.86 29.76
C SER A 287 -1.51 -13.76 30.25
N ARG A 288 -1.81 -14.30 31.44
CA ARG A 288 -3.14 -14.20 32.07
C ARG A 288 -3.58 -12.77 32.36
N HIS A 289 -2.65 -11.88 32.75
CA HIS A 289 -2.96 -10.47 32.94
C HIS A 289 -3.36 -9.82 31.61
N ILE A 290 -2.57 -10.08 30.57
CA ILE A 290 -2.78 -9.52 29.22
C ILE A 290 -4.11 -10.00 28.64
N PHE A 291 -4.40 -11.32 28.66
CA PHE A 291 -5.67 -11.86 28.19
C PHE A 291 -6.89 -11.33 28.95
N LYS A 292 -6.74 -11.01 30.25
CA LYS A 292 -7.82 -10.43 31.04
C LYS A 292 -8.11 -9.00 30.61
N ASN A 293 -7.07 -8.19 30.42
CA ASN A 293 -7.16 -6.82 29.97
C ASN A 293 -5.79 -6.37 29.48
N ILE A 294 -5.64 -6.18 28.16
CA ILE A 294 -4.36 -5.79 27.55
C ILE A 294 -4.00 -4.32 27.80
N THR A 295 -4.99 -3.44 28.00
CA THR A 295 -4.82 -1.98 27.99
C THR A 295 -3.72 -1.45 28.93
N PRO A 296 -3.56 -1.94 30.18
CA PRO A 296 -2.53 -1.45 31.09
C PRO A 296 -1.09 -1.84 30.69
N TYR A 297 -0.94 -2.69 29.68
CA TYR A 297 0.32 -3.33 29.31
C TYR A 297 0.76 -3.01 27.87
N LEU A 298 0.03 -2.16 27.14
CA LEU A 298 0.31 -1.78 25.75
C LEU A 298 1.62 -1.00 25.58
N ASP A 299 2.18 -0.47 26.66
CA ASP A 299 3.44 0.28 26.73
C ASP A 299 4.47 -0.41 27.66
N LYS A 300 4.34 -1.73 27.85
CA LYS A 300 5.21 -2.51 28.74
C LYS A 300 5.89 -3.64 27.98
N MET A 301 7.19 -3.80 28.20
CA MET A 301 7.91 -4.99 27.78
C MET A 301 7.49 -6.16 28.66
N VAL A 302 7.03 -7.24 28.04
CA VAL A 302 6.61 -8.47 28.72
C VAL A 302 7.44 -9.65 28.23
N GLN A 303 7.40 -10.74 29.00
CA GLN A 303 8.06 -11.99 28.64
C GLN A 303 7.05 -13.12 28.49
N VAL A 304 7.15 -13.85 27.38
CA VAL A 304 6.40 -15.07 27.11
C VAL A 304 7.37 -16.24 27.01
N LYS A 305 7.01 -17.35 27.65
CA LYS A 305 7.74 -18.61 27.56
C LYS A 305 6.78 -19.69 27.06
N GLY A 306 7.18 -20.46 26.07
CA GLY A 306 6.32 -21.48 25.51
C GLY A 306 7.00 -22.30 24.43
N THR A 307 6.22 -23.20 23.84
CA THR A 307 6.64 -24.07 22.74
C THR A 307 6.22 -23.45 21.41
N VAL A 308 7.13 -23.43 20.43
CA VAL A 308 6.84 -23.00 19.06
C VAL A 308 5.93 -24.03 18.40
N ILE A 309 4.72 -23.62 18.05
CA ILE A 309 3.76 -24.43 17.29
C ILE A 309 3.98 -24.27 15.80
N GLU A 310 4.27 -23.05 15.37
CA GLU A 310 4.56 -22.70 13.99
C GLU A 310 5.57 -21.55 13.99
N ILE A 311 6.52 -21.60 13.06
CA ILE A 311 7.42 -20.49 12.78
C ILE A 311 7.59 -20.35 11.26
N VAL A 312 7.48 -19.12 10.79
CA VAL A 312 7.74 -18.75 9.41
C VAL A 312 8.73 -17.60 9.44
N GLU A 313 9.83 -17.75 8.71
CA GLU A 313 10.77 -16.68 8.46
C GLU A 313 10.64 -16.21 7.02
N GLU A 314 10.55 -14.91 6.84
CA GLU A 314 10.52 -14.26 5.54
C GLU A 314 11.54 -13.13 5.52
N ASN A 315 12.25 -12.96 4.41
CA ASN A 315 13.04 -11.74 4.22
C ASN A 315 12.11 -10.66 3.66
N ILE A 316 11.80 -9.67 4.51
CA ILE A 316 11.02 -8.51 4.11
C ILE A 316 11.96 -7.49 3.51
N GLU A 317 11.69 -7.18 2.26
CA GLU A 317 12.68 -6.50 1.48
C GLU A 317 12.82 -5.01 1.84
N ASN A 318 14.06 -4.52 1.92
CA ASN A 318 14.47 -3.24 2.51
C ASN A 318 14.20 -3.07 4.02
N ILE A 319 13.73 -4.12 4.70
CA ILE A 319 13.55 -4.12 6.15
C ILE A 319 14.43 -5.19 6.81
N GLY A 320 14.68 -6.31 6.12
CA GLY A 320 15.47 -7.44 6.58
C GLY A 320 14.62 -8.64 6.96
N PRO A 321 15.22 -9.67 7.57
CA PRO A 321 14.49 -10.85 7.99
C PRO A 321 13.41 -10.49 9.00
N MET A 322 12.26 -11.13 8.87
CA MET A 322 11.16 -11.08 9.81
C MET A 322 10.71 -12.51 10.09
N ALA A 323 10.51 -12.82 11.36
CA ALA A 323 9.96 -14.08 11.80
C ALA A 323 8.58 -13.85 12.43
N ILE A 324 7.64 -14.69 12.04
CA ILE A 324 6.33 -14.81 12.67
C ILE A 324 6.28 -16.18 13.31
N PHE A 325 6.04 -16.23 14.62
CA PHE A 325 5.90 -17.49 15.34
C PHE A 325 4.60 -17.51 16.14
N HIS A 326 3.95 -18.65 16.11
CA HIS A 326 2.89 -19.00 17.04
C HIS A 326 3.49 -19.83 18.16
N VAL A 327 3.42 -19.32 19.38
CA VAL A 327 3.92 -19.95 20.60
C VAL A 327 2.77 -20.25 21.54
N MET A 328 2.74 -21.48 22.04
CA MET A 328 1.80 -21.91 23.07
C MET A 328 2.48 -21.86 24.44
N ASP A 329 1.92 -21.09 25.37
CA ASP A 329 2.43 -21.07 26.75
C ASP A 329 1.96 -22.29 27.56
N LYS A 330 2.54 -22.47 28.76
CA LYS A 330 2.17 -23.56 29.67
C LYS A 330 0.70 -23.59 30.12
N ASN A 331 -0.03 -22.48 29.94
CA ASN A 331 -1.45 -22.38 30.26
C ASN A 331 -2.33 -22.62 29.03
N GLN A 332 -1.75 -23.16 27.95
CA GLN A 332 -2.41 -23.38 26.65
C GLN A 332 -2.99 -22.09 26.07
N LYS A 333 -2.26 -20.98 26.24
CA LYS A 333 -2.60 -19.71 25.60
C LYS A 333 -1.72 -19.45 24.39
N SER A 334 -2.37 -19.01 23.32
CA SER A 334 -1.74 -18.71 22.04
C SER A 334 -1.13 -17.31 22.03
N HIS A 335 0.11 -17.25 21.57
CA HIS A 335 0.86 -16.01 21.39
C HIS A 335 1.41 -15.98 19.97
N THR A 336 1.06 -14.95 19.20
CA THR A 336 1.72 -14.69 17.92
C THR A 336 2.73 -13.59 18.13
N GLY A 337 3.99 -13.83 17.78
CA GLY A 337 5.01 -12.81 17.81
C GLY A 337 5.51 -12.47 16.43
N ILE A 338 5.73 -11.18 16.18
CA ILE A 338 6.41 -10.66 14.98
C ILE A 338 7.76 -10.10 15.42
N TYR A 339 8.84 -10.73 14.98
CA TYR A 339 10.21 -10.34 15.26
C TYR A 339 10.88 -9.85 13.99
N MET A 340 11.40 -8.62 13.98
CA MET A 340 12.05 -8.02 12.80
C MET A 340 13.51 -8.47 12.63
N GLY A 341 13.78 -9.75 12.81
CA GLY A 341 15.10 -10.33 12.58
C GLY A 341 15.03 -11.82 12.26
N ALA A 342 16.19 -12.42 11.97
CA ALA A 342 16.33 -13.86 11.86
C ALA A 342 16.40 -14.51 13.25
N THR A 343 15.76 -15.65 13.42
CA THR A 343 15.68 -16.43 14.66
C THR A 343 16.73 -17.54 14.75
N GLY A 344 17.42 -17.82 13.65
CA GLY A 344 18.53 -18.76 13.62
C GLY A 344 18.05 -20.21 13.55
N ASP A 345 18.38 -21.01 14.55
CA ASP A 345 18.07 -22.44 14.63
C ASP A 345 16.82 -22.75 15.47
N ILE A 346 15.96 -21.74 15.68
CA ILE A 346 14.65 -21.93 16.31
C ILE A 346 13.73 -22.59 15.29
N LEU A 347 13.21 -23.77 15.65
CA LEU A 347 12.33 -24.58 14.83
C LEU A 347 11.01 -24.82 15.55
N GLN A 348 10.05 -25.39 14.83
CA GLN A 348 8.85 -25.96 15.43
C GLN A 348 9.21 -26.96 16.54
N ASP A 349 8.39 -27.00 17.58
CA ASP A 349 8.53 -27.80 18.82
C ASP A 349 9.64 -27.34 19.79
N ASP A 350 10.44 -26.32 19.44
CA ASP A 350 11.43 -25.77 20.37
C ASP A 350 10.77 -24.98 21.52
N GLU A 351 11.37 -25.03 22.71
CA GLU A 351 11.05 -24.10 23.80
C GLU A 351 11.75 -22.76 23.58
N VAL A 352 10.98 -21.67 23.60
CA VAL A 352 11.50 -20.32 23.41
C VAL A 352 11.11 -19.38 24.53
N ILE A 353 11.92 -18.33 24.66
CA ILE A 353 11.65 -17.17 25.49
C ILE A 353 11.61 -15.94 24.59
N MET A 354 10.48 -15.25 24.61
CA MET A 354 10.22 -14.05 23.82
C MET A 354 10.05 -12.87 24.76
N CYS A 355 10.67 -11.73 24.42
CA CYS A 355 10.43 -10.45 25.08
C CYS A 355 9.91 -9.47 24.03
N GLY A 356 8.80 -8.80 24.31
CA GLY A 356 8.14 -7.91 23.36
C GLY A 356 7.04 -7.09 24.02
N VAL A 357 6.31 -6.33 23.21
CA VAL A 357 5.23 -5.46 23.68
C VAL A 357 3.89 -6.02 23.20
N PRO A 358 2.91 -6.22 24.10
CA PRO A 358 1.56 -6.59 23.71
C PRO A 358 0.97 -5.54 22.77
N THR A 359 0.41 -6.00 21.65
CA THR A 359 -0.09 -5.11 20.60
C THR A 359 -1.60 -5.15 20.51
N THR A 360 -2.17 -6.35 20.44
CA THR A 360 -3.62 -6.55 20.42
C THR A 360 -3.99 -7.98 20.84
N ILE A 361 -5.27 -8.21 21.14
CA ILE A 361 -5.84 -9.54 21.29
C ILE A 361 -6.71 -9.78 20.07
N PHE A 362 -6.52 -10.93 19.42
CA PHE A 362 -7.27 -11.30 18.23
C PHE A 362 -7.93 -12.67 18.43
N SER A 363 -8.93 -12.94 17.60
CA SER A 363 -9.68 -14.20 17.62
C SER A 363 -9.44 -14.95 16.32
N PHE A 364 -9.29 -16.28 16.41
CA PHE A 364 -9.05 -17.13 15.25
C PHE A 364 -9.81 -18.45 15.38
N ALA A 365 -10.14 -19.06 14.25
CA ALA A 365 -10.86 -20.33 14.24
C ALA A 365 -9.94 -21.47 14.74
N ASN A 366 -10.46 -22.31 15.64
CA ASN A 366 -9.73 -23.48 16.11
C ASN A 366 -10.09 -24.72 15.28
N SER A 367 -9.27 -25.77 15.40
CA SER A 367 -9.44 -27.03 14.66
C SER A 367 -10.71 -27.80 15.01
N ASN A 368 -11.38 -27.43 16.10
CA ASN A 368 -12.63 -28.04 16.58
C ASN A 368 -13.88 -27.26 16.12
N GLY A 369 -13.74 -26.27 15.23
CA GLY A 369 -14.86 -25.47 14.72
C GLY A 369 -15.35 -24.37 15.66
N GLY A 370 -14.62 -24.10 16.74
CA GLY A 370 -14.83 -22.96 17.64
C GLY A 370 -13.88 -21.80 17.35
N THR A 371 -13.80 -20.87 18.30
CA THR A 371 -12.91 -19.70 18.23
C THR A 371 -12.01 -19.67 19.44
N ASP A 372 -10.71 -19.53 19.22
CA ASP A 372 -9.70 -19.29 20.25
C ASP A 372 -9.24 -17.83 20.19
N GLN A 373 -8.57 -17.39 21.26
CA GLN A 373 -7.98 -16.05 21.35
C GLN A 373 -6.45 -16.15 21.39
N GLY A 374 -5.79 -15.20 20.74
CA GLY A 374 -4.35 -15.03 20.75
C GLY A 374 -3.94 -13.62 21.17
N ILE A 375 -2.75 -13.49 21.75
CA ILE A 375 -2.08 -12.18 21.93
C ILE A 375 -1.12 -12.00 20.77
N LEU A 376 -1.18 -10.84 20.10
CA LEU A 376 -0.13 -10.41 19.18
C LEU A 376 0.92 -9.60 19.97
N LEU A 377 2.19 -9.98 19.82
CA LEU A 377 3.34 -9.27 20.36
C LEU A 377 4.24 -8.78 19.22
N ILE A 378 4.69 -7.54 19.30
CA ILE A 378 5.84 -7.07 18.53
C ILE A 378 7.08 -7.38 19.37
N VAL A 379 7.96 -8.23 18.83
CA VAL A 379 9.01 -8.89 19.59
C VAL A 379 10.33 -8.13 19.46
N SER A 380 10.95 -7.86 20.61
CA SER A 380 12.27 -7.26 20.74
C SER A 380 13.37 -8.31 20.70
N THR A 381 13.18 -9.42 21.41
CA THR A 381 14.15 -10.53 21.45
C THR A 381 13.43 -11.87 21.49
N VAL A 382 14.00 -12.87 20.82
CA VAL A 382 13.63 -14.28 20.97
C VAL A 382 14.90 -15.12 21.15
N GLN A 383 14.81 -16.15 21.99
CA GLN A 383 15.90 -17.10 22.22
C GLN A 383 15.35 -18.51 22.46
N LYS A 384 16.04 -19.51 21.91
CA LYS A 384 15.87 -20.92 22.27
C LYS A 384 16.31 -21.13 23.72
N LYS A 385 15.59 -21.99 24.44
CA LYS A 385 15.84 -22.28 25.86
C LYS A 385 16.83 -23.42 26.07
#